data_AF-A0A0J5ZA93-F1
#
_entry.id   AF-A0A0J5ZA93-F1
#
_cell.length_a   1.000
_cell.length_b   1.000
_cell.length_c   1.000
_cell.angle_alpha   90.00
_cell.angle_beta   90.00
_cell.angle_gamma   90.00
#
_symmetry.space_group_name_H-M   'P 1'
#
loop_
_entity.id
_entity.type
_entity.pdbx_description
1 polymer ?
#
loop_
_entity_poly.entity_id
_entity_poly.type
_entity_poly.pdbx_seq_one_letter_code
_entity_poly.pdbx_strand_id
1 'polypeptide(L)' 'MEKNSFHACATCINFQPEKRKDGMFYFCSRLGYETKPDYQFNCWTPKEHIIHLMEKRKGENLK' A
#
# COMPACT_ATOMS: atom_id res chain seq x y z
N MET A 1 3.84 11.68 16.70
CA MET A 1 3.37 10.41 16.11
C MET A 1 3.90 10.37 14.70
N GLU A 2 4.89 9.53 14.40
CA GLU A 2 5.30 9.29 13.01
C GLU A 2 4.08 8.81 12.23
N LYS A 3 3.62 9.61 11.27
CA LYS A 3 2.66 9.13 10.27
C LYS A 3 3.36 7.98 9.56
N ASN A 4 2.88 6.76 9.76
CA ASN A 4 3.42 5.57 9.12
C ASN A 4 3.16 5.71 7.61
N SER A 5 4.10 6.32 6.89
CA SER A 5 3.95 6.74 5.49
C SER A 5 3.67 5.56 4.56
N PHE A 6 3.90 4.34 5.04
CA PHE A 6 3.65 3.11 4.34
C PHE A 6 2.22 2.60 4.48
N HIS A 7 1.42 3.08 5.42
CA HIS A 7 0.04 2.61 5.63
C HIS A 7 -0.92 3.24 4.63
N ALA A 8 -0.79 2.84 3.36
CA ALA A 8 -1.62 3.26 2.24
C ALA A 8 -2.08 2.06 1.42
N CYS A 9 -3.16 2.19 0.66
CA CYS A 9 -3.71 1.09 -0.13
C CYS A 9 -2.70 0.66 -1.19
N ALA A 10 -1.98 1.59 -1.81
CA ALA A 10 -0.94 1.32 -2.81
C ALA A 10 0.12 0.29 -2.37
N THR A 11 0.47 0.30 -1.08
CA THR A 11 1.49 -0.59 -0.52
C THR A 11 0.93 -1.92 -0.03
N CYS A 12 -0.39 -2.10 -0.10
CA CYS A 12 -1.09 -3.32 0.31
C CYS A 12 -0.91 -4.44 -0.72
N ILE A 13 -0.81 -5.69 -0.27
CA ILE A 13 -0.79 -6.87 -1.15
C ILE A 13 -2.03 -6.96 -2.05
N ASN A 14 -3.18 -6.51 -1.54
CA ASN A 14 -4.46 -6.60 -2.22
C ASN A 14 -4.72 -5.47 -3.23
N PHE A 15 -3.78 -4.53 -3.37
CA PHE A 15 -3.91 -3.44 -4.33
C PHE A 15 -3.62 -3.92 -5.74
N GLN A 16 -4.63 -3.80 -6.60
CA GLN A 16 -4.61 -4.20 -7.99
C GLN A 16 -4.80 -3.00 -8.92
N PRO A 17 -3.72 -2.52 -9.56
CA PRO A 17 -3.82 -1.56 -10.64
C PRO A 17 -4.32 -2.24 -11.91
N GLU A 18 -5.36 -1.70 -12.53
CA GLU A 18 -5.93 -2.17 -13.78
C GLU A 18 -5.93 -1.05 -14.84
N LYS A 19 -5.20 -1.26 -15.95
CA LYS A 19 -5.19 -0.33 -17.07
C LYS A 19 -6.34 -0.67 -18.03
N ARG A 20 -7.31 0.24 -18.12
CA ARG A 20 -8.47 0.14 -19.02
C ARG A 20 -8.33 1.12 -20.19
N LYS A 21 -9.22 1.00 -21.18
CA LYS A 21 -9.28 1.95 -22.31
C LYS A 21 -9.52 3.39 -21.84
N ASP A 22 -10.29 3.55 -20.78
CA ASP A 22 -10.68 4.86 -20.22
C ASP A 22 -9.65 5.43 -19.22
N GLY A 23 -8.59 4.69 -18.91
CA GLY A 23 -7.53 5.15 -18.02
C GLY A 23 -7.08 4.12 -16.99
N MET A 24 -6.50 4.62 -15.90
CA MET A 24 -5.95 3.82 -14.82
C MET A 24 -6.98 3.69 -13.70
N PHE A 25 -7.33 2.46 -13.35
CA PHE A 25 -8.24 2.15 -12.25
C PHE A 25 -7.52 1.32 -11.20
N TYR A 26 -8.00 1.37 -9.97
CA TYR A 26 -7.42 0.62 -8.87
C TYR A 26 -8.50 -0.10 -8.11
N PHE A 27 -8.28 -1.37 -7.83
CA PHE A 27 -9.23 -2.21 -7.11
C PHE A 27 -8.55 -2.91 -5.94
N CYS A 28 -9.34 -3.22 -4.92
CA CYS A 28 -8.93 -4.11 -3.85
C CYS A 28 -9.35 -5.54 -4.20
N SER A 29 -8.38 -6.43 -4.46
CA SER A 29 -8.65 -7.83 -4.79
C SER A 29 -9.44 -8.58 -3.71
N ARG A 30 -9.26 -8.18 -2.46
CA ARG A 30 -9.95 -8.79 -1.31
C ARG A 30 -11.41 -8.39 -1.23
N LEU A 31 -11.71 -7.11 -1.44
CA LEU A 31 -13.06 -6.57 -1.23
C LEU A 31 -13.88 -6.47 -2.52
N GLY A 32 -13.22 -6.46 -3.69
CA GLY A 32 -13.86 -6.32 -4.99
C GLY A 32 -14.30 -4.89 -5.33
N TYR A 33 -13.96 -3.89 -4.50
CA TYR A 33 -14.32 -2.50 -4.73
C TYR A 33 -13.18 -1.69 -5.34
N GLU A 34 -13.57 -0.62 -6.05
CA GLU A 34 -12.64 0.42 -6.48
C GLU A 34 -12.02 1.12 -5.27
N THR A 35 -10.73 1.40 -5.35
CA THR A 35 -9.94 2.02 -4.29
C THR A 35 -9.06 3.12 -4.86
N LYS A 36 -8.39 3.88 -3.98
CA LYS A 36 -7.38 4.85 -4.38
C LYS A 36 -6.04 4.55 -3.71
N PRO A 37 -4.91 4.88 -4.36
CA PRO A 37 -3.56 4.56 -3.84
C PRO A 37 -3.27 5.14 -2.45
N ASP A 38 -3.83 6.32 -2.15
CA ASP A 38 -3.63 7.11 -0.94
C ASP A 38 -4.56 6.73 0.23
N TYR A 39 -5.54 5.86 -0.01
CA TYR A 39 -6.50 5.45 1.02
C TYR A 39 -5.83 4.63 2.12
N GLN A 40 -6.24 4.85 3.36
CA GLN A 40 -5.75 4.12 4.52
C GLN A 40 -6.89 3.27 5.08
N PHE A 41 -6.74 1.94 5.02
CA PHE A 41 -7.73 1.02 5.54
C PHE A 41 -7.16 0.26 6.75
N ASN A 42 -8.02 -0.07 7.71
CA ASN A 42 -7.63 -0.90 8.86
C ASN A 42 -7.14 -2.28 8.42
N CYS A 43 -7.63 -2.78 7.28
CA CYS A 43 -7.28 -4.09 6.75
C CYS A 43 -5.98 -4.14 5.93
N TRP A 44 -5.00 -3.31 6.27
CA TRP A 44 -3.77 -3.16 5.50
C TRP A 44 -2.79 -4.30 5.76
N THR A 45 -2.23 -4.85 4.69
CA THR A 45 -1.17 -5.86 4.74
C THR A 45 -0.09 -5.48 3.72
N PRO A 46 1.10 -5.06 4.15
CA PRO A 46 2.14 -4.56 3.25
C PRO A 46 2.66 -5.63 2.30
N LYS A 47 3.04 -5.23 1.08
CA LYS A 47 3.83 -6.06 0.16
C LYS A 47 5.21 -6.35 0.77
N GLU A 48 5.80 -7.48 0.41
CA GLU A 48 7.09 -7.93 0.96
C GLU A 48 8.21 -6.88 0.81
N HIS A 49 8.35 -6.27 -0.37
CA HIS A 49 9.33 -5.20 -0.59
C HIS A 49 9.08 -3.96 0.29
N ILE A 50 7.83 -3.70 0.68
CA ILE A 50 7.48 -2.62 1.61
C ILE A 50 7.92 -2.96 3.02
N ILE A 51 7.75 -4.22 3.45
CA ILE A 51 8.26 -4.72 4.74
C ILE A 51 9.78 -4.50 4.81
N HIS A 52 10.51 -4.89 3.76
CA HIS A 52 11.96 -4.71 3.70
C HIS A 52 12.37 -3.22 3.78
N LEU A 53 11.63 -2.32 3.11
CA LEU A 53 11.87 -0.88 3.21
C LEU A 53 11.61 -0.33 4.62
N MET A 54 10.58 -0.85 5.31
CA MET A 54 10.28 -0.48 6.69
C MET A 54 11.39 -0.92 7.64
N GLU A 55 11.91 -2.14 7.48
CA GLU A 55 13.03 -2.67 8.26
C GLU A 55 14.31 -1.86 8.04
N LYS A 56 14.63 -1.54 6.77
CA LYS A 56 15.78 -0.69 6.44
C LYS A 56 15.71 0.67 7.14
N ARG A 57 14.55 1.35 7.09
CA ARG A 57 14.35 2.64 7.76
C ARG A 57 14.44 2.56 9.28
N LYS A 58 13.96 1.46 9.88
CA LYS A 58 14.12 1.23 11.33
C LYS A 58 15.60 1.07 11.71
N GLY A 59 16.37 0.34 10.92
CA GLY A 59 17.81 0.18 11.13
C GLY A 59 18.61 1.47 10.91
N GLU A 60 18.18 2.34 10.00
CA GLU A 60 18.77 3.68 9.78
C GLU A 60 18.49 4.67 10.91
N ASN A 61 17.35 4.55 11.62
CA ASN A 61 17.02 5.39 12.78
C ASN A 61 17.68 4.94 14.09
N LEU A 62 18.40 3.82 14.10
CA LEU A 62 19.12 3.26 15.26
C LEU A 62 20.63 3.54 15.22
N LYS A 63 21.11 4.36 14.27
CA LYS A 63 22.51 4.79 14.16
C LYS A 63 22.71 6.22 14.63
#